data_AF-A0A2P9F6N1-F1
#
_entry.id   AF-A0A2P9F6N1-F1
#
_cell.length_a   1.000
_cell.length_b   1.000
_cell.length_c   1.000
_cell.angle_alpha   90.00
_cell.angle_beta   90.00
_cell.angle_gamma   90.00
#
_symmetry.space_group_name_H-M   'P 1'
#
loop_
_entity.id
_entity.type
_entity.pdbx_description
1 polymer ?
#
loop_
_entity_poly.entity_id
_entity_poly.type
_entity_poly.pdbx_seq_one_letter_code
_entity_poly.pdbx_strand_id
1 'polypeptide(L)'
;MRKRIRAALPALAGAVALTGTVLGSPAEAAGGVTIHRVYFDSPGKDTRTNTSLNGEWVQIRNTGAAAVSLKGWVLKDPDNHKYTFPDVKIGAGKYLKVRTGSGTDTSATKYQNRRAYVWNNTSDTATLLRAGGTKVDSCSWTTRDASDKYC
;
A
#
# COMPACT_ATOMS: atom_id res chain seq x y z
N MET A 1 81.46 -20.92 17.81
CA MET A 1 82.35 -20.74 16.63
C MET A 1 81.53 -21.05 15.38
N ARG A 2 81.44 -20.08 14.44
CA ARG A 2 80.82 -20.13 13.07
C ARG A 2 79.28 -20.17 13.04
N LYS A 3 78.51 -19.34 12.30
CA LYS A 3 78.69 -18.27 11.30
C LYS A 3 77.36 -17.44 11.32
N ARG A 4 77.40 -16.10 11.38
CA ARG A 4 77.10 -15.09 10.32
C ARG A 4 75.72 -15.31 9.65
N ILE A 5 74.83 -14.31 9.51
CA ILE A 5 74.90 -13.21 8.53
C ILE A 5 73.84 -12.12 8.85
N ARG A 6 74.15 -10.89 8.43
CA ARG A 6 73.46 -9.59 8.61
C ARG A 6 72.28 -9.35 7.63
N ALA A 7 71.60 -8.21 7.84
CA ALA A 7 70.81 -7.37 6.89
C ALA A 7 69.30 -7.67 6.84
N ALA A 8 68.36 -6.73 6.66
CA ALA A 8 68.31 -5.25 6.65
C ALA A 8 66.81 -4.85 6.79
N LEU A 9 66.53 -3.64 7.29
CA LEU A 9 65.23 -2.92 7.26
C LEU A 9 64.87 -2.49 5.80
N PRO A 10 63.70 -1.89 5.44
CA PRO A 10 62.43 -1.60 6.16
C PRO A 10 61.13 -1.85 5.31
N ALA A 11 59.97 -1.44 5.87
CA ALA A 11 58.89 -0.65 5.22
C ALA A 11 57.52 -1.30 4.83
N LEU A 12 56.48 -0.63 5.36
CA LEU A 12 55.12 -0.34 4.86
C LEU A 12 54.09 -1.46 4.60
N ALA A 13 52.99 -1.40 5.35
CA ALA A 13 51.63 -1.08 4.86
C ALA A 13 50.67 -1.28 6.06
N GLY A 14 49.99 -0.26 6.58
CA GLY A 14 48.91 0.43 5.90
C GLY A 14 47.58 -0.08 6.48
N ALA A 15 47.12 0.55 7.56
CA ALA A 15 45.84 0.23 8.18
C ALA A 15 44.68 0.54 7.22
N VAL A 16 43.79 -0.42 6.99
CA VAL A 16 42.48 -0.16 6.36
C VAL A 16 41.42 -0.39 7.42
N ALA A 17 41.02 0.70 8.08
CA ALA A 17 39.76 0.74 8.79
C ALA A 17 38.65 0.80 7.73
N LEU A 18 37.93 -0.31 7.53
CA LEU A 18 36.70 -0.29 6.75
C LEU A 18 35.63 0.44 7.56
N THR A 19 35.49 1.74 7.36
CA THR A 19 34.27 2.46 7.72
C THR A 19 33.17 1.99 6.78
N GLY A 20 32.47 0.92 7.18
CA GLY A 20 31.24 0.50 6.54
C GLY A 20 30.19 1.58 6.72
N THR A 21 30.03 2.47 5.74
CA THR A 21 28.84 3.28 5.61
C THR A 21 27.68 2.32 5.37
N VAL A 22 26.82 2.17 6.36
CA VAL A 22 25.53 1.49 6.22
C VAL A 22 24.75 2.32 5.20
N LEU A 23 24.76 1.91 3.93
CA LEU A 23 23.82 2.42 2.95
C LEU A 23 22.46 1.98 3.46
N GLY A 24 21.68 2.92 4.00
CA GLY A 24 20.27 2.68 4.28
C GLY A 24 19.66 2.07 3.02
N SER A 25 18.94 0.95 3.19
CA SER A 25 18.19 0.33 2.11
C SER A 25 17.37 1.42 1.39
N PRO A 26 17.35 1.48 0.05
CA PRO A 26 16.54 2.46 -0.68
C PRO A 26 15.02 2.31 -0.44
N ALA A 27 14.60 1.32 0.35
CA ALA A 27 13.22 1.05 0.70
C ALA A 27 12.59 2.13 1.58
N GLU A 28 13.36 2.86 2.40
CA GLU A 28 12.84 3.82 3.37
C GLU A 28 12.67 5.26 2.82
N ALA A 29 13.09 5.53 1.57
CA ALA A 29 12.92 6.84 0.92
C ALA A 29 11.87 6.85 -0.21
N ALA A 30 11.25 5.71 -0.53
CA ALA A 30 10.27 5.56 -1.59
C ALA A 30 8.85 5.38 -0.99
N GLY A 31 8.14 6.48 -0.74
CA GLY A 31 6.72 6.40 -0.37
C GLY A 31 5.91 5.55 -1.36
N GLY A 32 4.82 4.94 -0.87
CA GLY A 32 4.04 3.92 -1.57
C GLY A 32 2.55 4.23 -1.63
N VAL A 33 1.76 3.32 -2.18
CA VAL A 33 0.29 3.46 -2.15
C VAL A 33 -0.25 2.71 -0.95
N THR A 34 -0.93 3.41 -0.04
CA THR A 34 -1.52 2.84 1.18
C THR A 34 -3.03 2.97 1.16
N ILE A 35 -3.73 2.17 1.95
CA ILE A 35 -5.12 2.40 2.30
C ILE A 35 -5.13 3.55 3.30
N HIS A 36 -5.92 4.59 3.01
CA HIS A 36 -6.00 5.79 3.86
C HIS A 36 -7.26 5.82 4.71
N ARG A 37 -8.39 5.39 4.14
CA ARG A 37 -9.67 5.42 4.83
C ARG A 37 -10.62 4.40 4.24
N VAL A 38 -11.34 3.71 5.09
CA VAL A 38 -12.41 2.80 4.71
C VAL A 38 -13.70 3.28 5.35
N TYR A 39 -14.72 3.50 4.53
CA TYR A 39 -16.07 3.80 4.97
C TYR A 39 -16.90 2.56 4.66
N PHE A 40 -17.11 1.74 5.69
CA PHE A 40 -17.68 0.40 5.55
C PHE A 40 -19.17 0.37 5.90
N ASP A 41 -19.62 1.23 6.81
CA ASP A 41 -21.02 1.31 7.20
C ASP A 41 -21.70 2.45 6.45
N SER A 42 -22.42 2.11 5.37
CA SER A 42 -23.05 3.11 4.51
C SER A 42 -24.01 4.02 5.27
N PRO A 43 -24.00 5.35 5.04
CA PRO A 43 -24.88 6.25 5.78
C PRO A 43 -26.36 5.95 5.53
N GLY A 44 -27.14 5.87 6.61
CA GLY A 44 -28.58 5.66 6.56
C GLY A 44 -28.95 4.18 6.57
N LYS A 45 -30.08 3.83 5.94
CA LYS A 45 -30.54 2.42 5.89
C LYS A 45 -29.85 1.68 4.74
N ASP A 46 -29.51 0.42 5.00
CA ASP A 46 -29.02 -0.51 3.98
C ASP A 46 -30.13 -0.94 3.03
N THR A 47 -30.32 -0.15 1.98
CA THR A 47 -31.40 -0.34 0.99
C THR A 47 -30.96 -1.11 -0.25
N ARG A 48 -29.66 -1.42 -0.41
CA ARG A 48 -29.05 -1.95 -1.65
C ARG A 48 -29.29 -1.09 -2.90
N THR A 49 -29.77 0.14 -2.73
CA THR A 49 -29.82 1.12 -3.82
C THR A 49 -28.41 1.53 -4.21
N ASN A 50 -28.21 1.99 -5.45
CA ASN A 50 -26.90 2.45 -5.89
C ASN A 50 -26.34 3.57 -4.99
N THR A 51 -27.20 4.44 -4.47
CA THR A 51 -26.80 5.49 -3.52
C THR A 51 -26.24 4.89 -2.24
N SER A 52 -26.94 3.92 -1.65
CA SER A 52 -26.46 3.26 -0.43
C SER A 52 -25.20 2.41 -0.68
N LEU A 53 -25.12 1.67 -1.79
CA LEU A 53 -23.89 0.96 -2.16
C LEU A 53 -22.71 1.89 -2.42
N ASN A 54 -22.95 3.09 -2.96
CA ASN A 54 -21.89 4.08 -3.12
C ASN A 54 -21.48 4.75 -1.81
N GLY A 55 -22.26 4.63 -0.74
CA GLY A 55 -21.89 5.08 0.61
C GLY A 55 -20.72 4.28 1.19
N GLU A 56 -20.55 3.04 0.75
CA GLU A 56 -19.39 2.20 1.02
C GLU A 56 -18.22 2.48 0.06
N TRP A 57 -17.02 2.67 0.62
CA TRP A 57 -15.82 2.87 -0.20
C TRP A 57 -14.51 2.67 0.55
N VAL A 58 -13.47 2.39 -0.22
CA VAL A 58 -12.07 2.41 0.22
C VAL A 58 -11.34 3.55 -0.50
N GLN A 59 -10.62 4.38 0.24
CA GLN A 59 -9.75 5.41 -0.31
C GLN A 59 -8.29 5.02 -0.11
N ILE A 60 -7.52 5.05 -1.19
CA ILE A 60 -6.08 4.85 -1.17
C ILE A 60 -5.36 6.17 -1.41
N ARG A 61 -4.13 6.28 -0.90
CA ARG A 61 -3.27 7.45 -1.05
C ARG A 61 -1.90 7.03 -1.57
N ASN A 62 -1.36 7.79 -2.51
CA ASN A 62 0.05 7.70 -2.85
C ASN A 62 0.86 8.63 -1.94
N THR A 63 1.62 8.06 -1.01
CA THR A 63 2.50 8.81 -0.09
C THR A 63 3.89 9.08 -0.69
N GLY A 64 4.18 8.52 -1.87
CA GLY A 64 5.42 8.75 -2.60
C GLY A 64 5.48 10.08 -3.35
N ALA A 65 6.67 10.37 -3.88
CA ALA A 65 6.98 11.60 -4.61
C ALA A 65 6.70 11.51 -6.12
N ALA A 66 6.34 10.33 -6.66
CA ALA A 66 6.09 10.11 -8.08
C ALA A 66 4.73 9.44 -8.31
N ALA A 67 4.19 9.57 -9.52
CA ALA A 67 2.94 8.90 -9.89
C ALA A 67 3.11 7.37 -9.95
N VAL A 68 2.14 6.63 -9.41
CA VAL A 68 2.15 5.16 -9.38
C VAL A 68 1.04 4.62 -10.29
N SER A 69 1.38 3.70 -11.19
CA SER A 69 0.39 2.93 -11.95
C SER A 69 -0.18 1.81 -11.09
N LEU A 70 -1.52 1.70 -11.07
CA LEU A 70 -2.26 0.67 -10.35
C LEU A 70 -2.75 -0.44 -11.28
N LYS A 71 -2.35 -0.45 -12.56
CA LYS A 71 -2.82 -1.45 -13.53
C LYS A 71 -2.63 -2.87 -12.99
N GLY A 72 -3.73 -3.60 -12.88
CA GLY A 72 -3.74 -5.00 -12.41
C GLY A 72 -3.60 -5.17 -10.90
N TRP A 73 -3.43 -4.11 -10.11
CA TRP A 73 -3.50 -4.19 -8.65
C TRP A 73 -4.89 -4.69 -8.23
N VAL A 74 -4.98 -5.21 -7.01
CA VAL A 74 -6.24 -5.79 -6.49
C VAL A 74 -6.54 -5.22 -5.11
N LEU A 75 -7.78 -4.76 -4.94
CA LEU A 75 -8.39 -4.52 -3.64
C LEU A 75 -9.34 -5.68 -3.33
N LYS A 76 -9.24 -6.29 -2.15
CA LYS A 76 -10.11 -7.41 -1.74
C LYS A 76 -10.36 -7.46 -0.24
N ASP A 77 -11.41 -8.17 0.13
CA ASP A 77 -11.73 -8.60 1.49
C ASP A 77 -11.35 -10.10 1.72
N PRO A 78 -11.56 -10.66 2.92
CA PRO A 78 -11.34 -12.07 3.21
C PRO A 78 -12.25 -13.01 2.41
N ASP A 79 -13.49 -12.61 2.10
CA ASP A 79 -14.46 -13.39 1.32
C ASP A 79 -14.19 -13.37 -0.19
N ASN A 80 -13.07 -12.77 -0.60
CA ASN A 80 -12.53 -12.78 -1.96
C ASN A 80 -13.37 -11.95 -2.97
N HIS A 81 -14.13 -10.96 -2.48
CA HIS A 81 -14.68 -9.88 -3.28
C HIS A 81 -13.55 -9.01 -3.83
N LYS A 82 -13.08 -9.35 -5.03
CA LYS A 82 -11.97 -8.66 -5.69
C LYS A 82 -12.44 -7.50 -6.55
N TYR A 83 -11.67 -6.41 -6.52
CA TYR A 83 -11.67 -5.33 -7.49
C TYR A 83 -10.27 -5.21 -8.10
N THR A 84 -10.17 -5.43 -9.40
CA THR A 84 -8.92 -5.25 -10.13
C THR A 84 -8.89 -3.85 -10.74
N PHE A 85 -7.85 -3.09 -10.41
CA PHE A 85 -7.70 -1.73 -10.92
C PHE A 85 -7.44 -1.75 -12.43
N PRO A 86 -8.14 -0.89 -13.20
CA PRO A 86 -7.87 -0.69 -14.62
C PRO A 86 -6.54 0.07 -14.79
N ASP A 87 -6.23 0.47 -16.02
CA ASP A 87 -5.08 1.33 -16.30
C ASP A 87 -5.33 2.75 -15.74
N VAL A 88 -4.97 2.95 -14.48
CA VAL A 88 -5.11 4.22 -13.75
C VAL A 88 -3.84 4.51 -12.97
N LYS A 89 -3.53 5.79 -12.84
CA LYS A 89 -2.38 6.29 -12.08
C LYS A 89 -2.85 7.19 -10.95
N ILE A 90 -2.16 7.11 -9.82
CA ILE A 90 -2.32 8.01 -8.69
C ILE A 90 -1.09 8.90 -8.59
N GLY A 91 -1.28 10.21 -8.75
CA GLY A 91 -0.19 11.19 -8.63
C GLY A 91 0.39 11.24 -7.21
N ALA A 92 1.58 11.83 -7.07
CA ALA A 92 2.23 12.04 -5.77
C ALA A 92 1.31 12.80 -4.79
N GLY A 93 1.16 12.28 -3.57
CA GLY A 93 0.29 12.85 -2.53
C GLY A 93 -1.21 12.78 -2.83
N LYS A 94 -1.63 12.23 -3.98
CA LYS A 94 -3.05 12.17 -4.39
C LYS A 94 -3.76 10.95 -3.82
N TYR A 95 -5.09 10.97 -3.96
CA TYR A 95 -6.00 9.95 -3.50
C TYR A 95 -6.80 9.35 -4.66
N LEU A 96 -7.20 8.09 -4.52
CA LEU A 96 -8.19 7.45 -5.36
C LEU A 96 -9.20 6.72 -4.47
N LYS A 97 -10.49 6.90 -4.75
CA LYS A 97 -11.59 6.26 -4.03
C LYS A 97 -12.21 5.15 -4.87
N VAL A 98 -12.43 3.99 -4.29
CA VAL A 98 -13.15 2.86 -4.90
C VAL A 98 -14.47 2.69 -4.17
N ARG A 99 -15.59 3.00 -4.83
CA ARG A 99 -16.96 2.82 -4.31
C ARG A 99 -17.53 1.46 -4.66
N THR A 100 -18.32 0.87 -3.78
CA THR A 100 -18.88 -0.49 -4.00
C THR A 100 -19.90 -0.53 -5.14
N GLY A 101 -20.77 0.47 -5.22
CA GLY A 101 -21.82 0.56 -6.24
C GLY A 101 -21.30 0.86 -7.66
N SER A 102 -22.17 1.47 -8.45
CA SER A 102 -21.93 1.82 -9.86
C SER A 102 -21.90 3.34 -10.06
N GLY A 103 -21.19 3.78 -11.10
CA GLY A 103 -21.08 5.18 -11.48
C GLY A 103 -20.17 5.37 -12.68
N THR A 104 -19.84 6.62 -13.00
CA THR A 104 -18.88 6.92 -14.06
C THR A 104 -17.48 7.08 -13.47
N ASP A 105 -16.58 6.23 -13.94
CA ASP A 105 -15.17 6.28 -13.56
C ASP A 105 -14.53 7.63 -13.87
N THR A 106 -13.67 8.09 -12.96
CA THR A 106 -12.81 9.27 -13.14
C THR A 106 -11.36 8.91 -12.82
N SER A 107 -10.46 9.90 -12.84
CA SER A 107 -9.08 9.72 -12.38
C SER A 107 -8.96 9.50 -10.87
N ALA A 108 -9.92 10.01 -10.08
CA ALA A 108 -9.88 9.97 -8.62
C ALA A 108 -10.95 9.09 -7.98
N THR A 109 -11.94 8.61 -8.75
CA THR A 109 -13.00 7.73 -8.26
C THR A 109 -13.24 6.59 -9.24
N LYS A 110 -13.36 5.39 -8.69
CA LYS A 110 -13.62 4.14 -9.37
C LYS A 110 -14.80 3.43 -8.72
N TYR A 111 -15.45 2.56 -9.49
CA TYR A 111 -16.63 1.82 -9.06
C TYR A 111 -16.41 0.32 -9.24
N GLN A 112 -16.76 -0.47 -8.22
CA GLN A 112 -16.71 -1.93 -8.33
C GLN A 112 -17.86 -2.49 -9.17
N ASN A 113 -18.91 -1.68 -9.43
CA ASN A 113 -20.11 -2.07 -10.17
C ASN A 113 -20.83 -3.27 -9.53
N ARG A 114 -20.80 -3.35 -8.20
CA ARG A 114 -21.50 -4.41 -7.44
C ARG A 114 -22.94 -4.00 -7.14
N ARG A 115 -23.76 -5.01 -6.88
CA ARG A 115 -25.18 -4.88 -6.49
C ARG A 115 -25.43 -5.26 -5.02
N ALA A 116 -24.37 -5.54 -4.28
CA ALA A 116 -24.38 -5.90 -2.87
C ALA A 116 -23.19 -5.24 -2.18
N TYR A 117 -23.34 -5.00 -0.87
CA TYR A 117 -22.29 -4.47 0.00
C TYR A 117 -21.10 -5.43 0.03
N VAL A 118 -19.90 -4.89 0.30
CA VAL A 118 -18.66 -5.67 0.38
C VAL A 118 -18.07 -5.60 1.77
N TRP A 119 -18.15 -4.46 2.43
CA TRP A 119 -17.37 -4.15 3.62
C TRP A 119 -18.22 -4.39 4.86
N ASN A 120 -17.92 -5.44 5.63
CA ASN A 120 -18.81 -5.85 6.73
C ASN A 120 -18.76 -4.86 7.92
N ASN A 121 -19.92 -4.38 8.36
CA ASN A 121 -20.07 -3.45 9.49
C ASN A 121 -19.58 -4.00 10.85
N THR A 122 -19.58 -5.33 11.02
CA THR A 122 -19.19 -5.96 12.30
C THR A 122 -17.68 -6.08 12.43
N SER A 123 -17.03 -6.59 11.38
CA SER A 123 -15.59 -6.75 11.29
C SER A 123 -15.23 -7.18 9.88
N ASP A 124 -14.14 -6.64 9.34
CA ASP A 124 -13.63 -7.02 8.02
C ASP A 124 -12.19 -6.52 7.85
N THR A 125 -11.58 -6.78 6.69
CA THR A 125 -10.25 -6.30 6.32
C THR A 125 -10.14 -6.01 4.83
N ALA A 126 -9.97 -4.73 4.48
CA ALA A 126 -9.57 -4.34 3.13
C ALA A 126 -8.08 -4.63 2.94
N THR A 127 -7.72 -5.36 1.88
CA THR A 127 -6.34 -5.69 1.52
C THR A 127 -6.01 -5.20 0.12
N LEU A 128 -4.92 -4.45 -0.01
CA LEU A 128 -4.39 -3.95 -1.28
C LEU A 128 -3.19 -4.80 -1.71
N LEU A 129 -3.24 -5.32 -2.94
CA LEU A 129 -2.21 -6.17 -3.55
C LEU A 129 -1.69 -5.54 -4.84
N ARG A 130 -0.40 -5.74 -5.13
CA ARG A 130 0.18 -5.48 -6.46
C ARG A 130 -0.38 -6.47 -7.48
N ALA A 131 -0.15 -6.20 -8.77
CA ALA A 131 -0.56 -7.10 -9.86
C ALA A 131 -0.01 -8.53 -9.74
N GLY A 132 1.15 -8.73 -9.12
CA GLY A 132 1.72 -10.05 -8.83
C GLY A 132 1.20 -10.73 -7.55
N GLY A 133 0.22 -10.13 -6.87
CA GLY A 133 -0.36 -10.68 -5.63
C GLY A 133 0.39 -10.33 -4.35
N THR A 134 1.55 -9.68 -4.41
CA THR A 134 2.27 -9.17 -3.24
C THR A 134 1.42 -8.15 -2.49
N LYS A 135 1.22 -8.35 -1.19
CA LYS A 135 0.51 -7.40 -0.33
C LYS A 135 1.26 -6.09 -0.22
N VAL A 136 0.53 -4.99 -0.41
CA VAL A 136 1.02 -3.62 -0.24
C VAL A 136 0.59 -3.10 1.12
N ASP A 137 -0.69 -3.24 1.44
CA ASP A 137 -1.27 -2.71 2.67
C ASP A 137 -2.57 -3.45 3.04
N SER A 138 -3.02 -3.30 4.28
CA SER A 138 -4.29 -3.81 4.77
C SER A 138 -4.84 -2.95 5.90
N CYS A 139 -6.16 -2.76 5.94
CA CYS A 139 -6.85 -2.06 7.01
C CYS A 139 -8.02 -2.89 7.53
N SER A 140 -8.01 -3.18 8.83
CA SER A 140 -9.01 -3.99 9.53
C SER A 140 -9.81 -3.13 10.50
N TRP A 141 -11.11 -3.41 10.63
CA TRP A 141 -12.00 -2.73 11.56
C TRP A 141 -12.91 -3.71 12.27
N THR A 142 -13.55 -3.22 13.32
CA THR A 142 -14.53 -3.96 14.14
C THR A 142 -15.66 -3.01 14.57
N THR A 143 -16.64 -3.52 15.32
CA THR A 143 -17.69 -2.73 15.98
C THR A 143 -17.19 -1.66 16.97
N ARG A 144 -15.88 -1.62 17.28
CA ARG A 144 -15.27 -0.56 18.09
C ARG A 144 -14.95 0.70 17.28
N ASP A 145 -14.86 0.57 15.97
CA ASP A 145 -14.69 1.67 15.05
C ASP A 145 -16.07 2.30 14.76
N ALA A 146 -16.11 3.58 14.37
CA ALA A 146 -17.35 4.24 13.94
C ALA A 146 -17.78 3.70 12.55
N SER A 147 -18.62 4.41 11.79
CA SER A 147 -19.00 3.98 10.45
C SER A 147 -17.84 3.96 9.42
N ASP A 148 -16.67 4.49 9.83
CA ASP A 148 -15.46 4.53 9.04
C ASP A 148 -14.19 4.45 9.89
N LYS A 149 -13.08 4.14 9.24
CA LYS A 149 -11.77 4.03 9.85
C LYS A 149 -10.68 4.66 9.00
N TYR A 150 -9.83 5.46 9.64
CA TYR A 150 -8.57 5.90 9.06
C TYR A 150 -7.48 4.86 9.27
N CYS A 151 -6.65 4.75 8.26
CA CYS A 151 -5.44 3.96 8.18
C CYS A 151 -4.33 4.90 7.62
#